data_AF-A0A3M5W2C4-F1
#
_entry.id   AF-A0A3M5W2C4-F1
#
_cell.length_a   1.000
_cell.length_b   1.000
_cell.length_c   1.000
_cell.angle_alpha   90.00
_cell.angle_beta   90.00
_cell.angle_gamma   90.00
#
_symmetry.space_group_name_H-M   'P 1'
#
loop_
_entity.id
_entity.type
_entity.pdbx_description
1 polymer ?
#
loop_
_entity_poly.entity_id
_entity_poly.type
_entity_poly.pdbx_seq_one_letter_code
_entity_poly.pdbx_strand_id
1 'polypeptide(L)'
;MGLRFTELVWVNKKRYRIWAYVPQKRIDESRRRKAFLTEIDELEKAIKAGEQVHAFFVGAYPLRSTVENRDGSQFEVYRAELSSIDHLSLVFAEPNQR
;
A
#
# COMPACT_ATOMS: atom_id res chain seq x y z
N MET A 1 10.10 -0.36 -0.66
CA MET A 1 8.97 -1.28 -0.91
C MET A 1 7.78 -0.48 -1.46
N GLY A 2 7.16 -0.92 -2.55
CA GLY A 2 5.99 -0.27 -3.15
C GLY A 2 4.76 -1.16 -3.09
N LEU A 3 3.60 -0.57 -2.76
CA LEU A 3 2.31 -1.25 -2.74
C LEU A 3 1.36 -0.55 -3.69
N ARG A 4 0.68 -1.35 -4.51
CA ARG A 4 -0.36 -0.89 -5.43
C ARG A 4 -1.68 -1.52 -5.04
N PHE A 5 -2.64 -0.68 -4.66
CA PHE A 5 -3.96 -1.13 -4.27
C PHE A 5 -4.81 -1.41 -5.52
N THR A 6 -5.55 -2.53 -5.48
CA THR A 6 -6.46 -2.94 -6.54
C THR A 6 -7.77 -2.15 -6.50
N GLU A 7 -8.24 -1.84 -5.29
CA GLU A 7 -9.42 -1.02 -5.08
C GLU A 7 -9.19 0.43 -5.51
N LEU A 8 -10.19 0.99 -6.18
CA LEU A 8 -10.19 2.39 -6.60
C LEU A 8 -11.03 3.23 -5.64
N VAL A 9 -10.48 4.35 -5.18
CA VAL A 9 -11.19 5.30 -4.31
C VAL A 9 -11.88 6.39 -5.10
N TRP A 10 -13.03 6.83 -4.60
CA TRP A 10 -13.79 7.93 -5.18
C TRP A 10 -13.31 9.27 -4.62
N VAL A 11 -12.85 10.16 -5.50
CA VAL A 11 -12.56 11.55 -5.16
C VAL A 11 -13.14 12.45 -6.23
N ASN A 12 -13.97 13.42 -5.85
CA ASN A 12 -14.60 14.38 -6.77
C ASN A 12 -15.24 13.71 -8.01
N LYS A 13 -16.00 12.62 -7.80
CA LYS A 13 -16.70 11.84 -8.83
C LYS A 13 -15.81 11.08 -9.83
N LYS A 14 -14.49 11.02 -9.61
CA LYS A 14 -13.56 10.19 -10.39
C LYS A 14 -12.93 9.11 -9.50
N ARG A 15 -12.65 7.95 -10.09
CA ARG A 15 -12.00 6.83 -9.42
C ARG A 15 -10.49 6.91 -9.63
N TYR A 16 -9.74 6.77 -8.55
CA TYR A 16 -8.27 6.83 -8.58
C TYR A 16 -7.66 5.58 -7.97
N ARG A 17 -6.51 5.17 -8.52
CA ARG A 17 -5.64 4.17 -7.89
C ARG A 17 -4.86 4.82 -6.76
N ILE A 18 -4.64 4.06 -5.69
CA ILE A 18 -3.73 4.46 -4.60
C ILE A 18 -2.45 3.65 -4.69
N TRP A 19 -1.31 4.33 -4.58
CA TRP A 19 0.02 3.74 -4.45
C TRP A 19 0.64 4.18 -3.13
N ALA A 20 1.30 3.26 -2.44
CA ALA A 20 2.10 3.57 -1.26
C ALA A 20 3.55 3.17 -1.49
N TYR A 21 4.48 3.95 -0.97
CA TYR A 21 5.89 3.66 -1.03
C TYR A 21 6.53 3.87 0.33
N VAL A 22 7.21 2.83 0.84
CA VAL A 22 8.07 2.92 2.02
C VAL A 22 9.52 2.90 1.54
N PRO A 23 10.32 3.96 1.78
CA PRO A 23 11.74 3.95 1.47
C PRO A 23 12.48 2.87 2.26
N GLN A 24 13.43 2.19 1.62
CA GLN A 24 14.20 1.10 2.24
C GLN A 24 14.86 1.53 3.56
N LYS A 25 15.45 2.73 3.58
CA LYS A 25 16.04 3.34 4.79
C LYS A 25 15.07 3.37 5.98
N ARG A 26 13.78 3.65 5.75
CA ARG A 26 12.76 3.71 6.82
C ARG A 26 12.40 2.33 7.36
N ILE A 27 12.48 1.30 6.52
CA ILE A 27 12.31 -0.09 6.94
C ILE A 27 13.50 -0.52 7.79
N ASP A 28 14.72 -0.23 7.33
CA ASP A 28 15.95 -0.67 7.98
C ASP A 28 16.20 0.00 9.34
N GLU A 29 15.86 1.28 9.47
CA GLU A 29 16.00 2.04 10.73
C GLU A 29 14.91 1.71 11.77
N SER A 30 13.85 1.01 11.38
CA SER A 30 12.72 0.78 12.30
C SER A 30 13.00 -0.32 13.31
N ARG A 31 12.64 -0.06 14.58
CA ARG A 31 12.63 -1.08 15.65
C ARG A 31 11.66 -2.24 15.34
N ARG A 32 10.62 -2.00 14.54
CA ARG A 32 9.64 -3.01 14.11
C ARG A 32 10.03 -3.71 12.80
N ARG A 33 11.23 -3.48 12.24
CA ARG A 33 11.68 -4.06 10.95
C ARG A 33 11.35 -5.55 10.80
N LYS A 34 11.69 -6.38 11.80
CA LYS A 34 11.45 -7.84 11.73
C LYS A 34 9.96 -8.16 11.62
N ALA A 35 9.14 -7.59 12.52
CA ALA A 35 7.68 -7.78 12.50
C ALA A 35 7.07 -7.29 11.18
N PHE A 36 7.49 -6.12 10.71
CA PHE A 36 7.03 -5.57 9.44
C PHE A 36 7.36 -6.46 8.25
N LEU A 37 8.59 -7.00 8.16
CA LEU A 37 8.93 -7.92 7.07
C LEU A 37 8.11 -9.22 7.14
N THR A 38 7.83 -9.73 8.34
CA THR A 38 6.91 -10.87 8.53
C THR A 38 5.49 -10.54 8.06
N GLU A 39 4.95 -9.36 8.41
CA GLU A 39 3.64 -8.89 7.93
C GLU A 39 3.63 -8.77 6.38
N ILE A 40 4.74 -8.35 5.75
CA ILE A 40 4.84 -8.30 4.28
C ILE A 40 4.91 -9.70 3.66
N ASP A 41 5.63 -10.65 4.26
CA ASP A 41 5.65 -12.04 3.81
C ASP A 41 4.25 -12.68 3.91
N GLU A 42 3.49 -12.37 4.96
CA GLU A 42 2.09 -12.78 5.12
C GLU A 42 1.19 -12.14 4.06
N LEU A 43 1.39 -10.85 3.75
CA LEU A 43 0.70 -10.17 2.65
C LEU A 43 0.92 -10.87 1.31
N GLU A 44 2.16 -11.26 1.00
CA GLU A 44 2.44 -11.99 -0.24
C GLU A 44 1.74 -13.35 -0.30
N LYS A 45 1.66 -14.06 0.83
CA LYS A 45 0.94 -15.35 0.92
C LYS A 45 -0.56 -15.16 0.73
N ALA A 46 -1.16 -14.21 1.43
CA ALA A 46 -2.58 -13.88 1.31
C ALA A 46 -2.95 -13.49 -0.12
N ILE A 47 -2.14 -12.65 -0.78
CA ILE A 47 -2.33 -12.28 -2.19
C ILE A 47 -2.28 -13.50 -3.10
N LYS A 48 -1.31 -14.41 -2.90
CA LYS A 48 -1.18 -15.66 -3.69
C LYS A 48 -2.35 -16.62 -3.44
N ALA A 49 -2.92 -16.61 -2.24
CA ALA A 49 -4.10 -17.39 -1.87
C ALA A 49 -5.42 -16.77 -2.37
N GLY A 50 -5.38 -15.54 -2.91
CA GLY A 50 -6.58 -14.81 -3.34
C GLY A 50 -7.40 -14.25 -2.17
N GLU A 51 -6.80 -14.13 -0.99
CA GLU A 51 -7.42 -13.58 0.21
C GLU A 51 -7.51 -12.05 0.13
N GLN A 52 -8.51 -11.49 0.82
CA GLN A 52 -8.64 -10.05 0.95
C GLN A 52 -7.78 -9.55 2.12
N VAL A 53 -7.00 -8.50 1.85
CA VAL A 53 -6.25 -7.77 2.89
C VAL A 53 -6.68 -6.32 2.84
N HIS A 54 -7.15 -5.81 3.97
CA HIS A 54 -7.48 -4.41 4.13
C HIS A 54 -6.23 -3.64 4.57
N ALA A 55 -6.04 -2.45 4.01
CA ALA A 55 -4.93 -1.59 4.35
C ALA A 55 -5.43 -0.21 4.78
N PHE A 56 -4.83 0.29 5.85
CA PHE A 56 -5.15 1.58 6.44
C PHE A 56 -3.90 2.45 6.49
N PHE A 57 -4.05 3.71 6.07
CA PHE A 57 -3.02 4.72 6.25
C PHE A 57 -3.18 5.36 7.62
N VAL A 58 -2.13 5.33 8.43
CA VAL A 58 -2.10 5.86 9.80
C VAL A 58 -1.15 7.04 9.84
N GLY A 59 -1.65 8.27 9.96
CA GLY A 59 -0.79 9.47 9.93
C GLY A 59 -0.11 9.73 8.58
N ALA A 60 -0.51 9.02 7.52
CA ALA A 60 -0.13 9.28 6.14
C ALA A 60 -1.36 9.62 5.30
N TYR A 61 -1.21 10.58 4.40
CA TYR A 61 -2.30 11.10 3.57
C TYR A 61 -1.87 11.01 2.12
N PRO A 62 -2.40 10.05 1.34
CA PRO A 62 -2.13 9.98 -0.09
C PRO A 62 -2.48 11.31 -0.78
N LEU A 63 -1.59 11.80 -1.63
CA LEU A 63 -1.78 13.05 -2.39
C LEU A 63 -1.88 12.74 -3.89
N ARG A 64 -2.63 13.57 -4.61
CA ARG A 64 -2.75 13.42 -6.07
C ARG A 64 -1.40 13.66 -6.74
N SER A 65 -1.02 12.75 -7.63
CA SER A 65 0.19 12.81 -8.43
C SER A 65 -0.11 12.40 -9.85
N THR A 66 0.54 13.05 -10.81
CA THR A 66 0.55 12.60 -12.21
C THR A 66 1.76 11.68 -12.41
N VAL A 67 1.54 10.56 -13.09
CA VAL A 67 2.58 9.61 -13.47
C VAL A 67 2.62 9.56 -14.99
N GLU A 68 3.82 9.65 -15.55
CA GLU A 68 4.07 9.52 -16.98
C GLU A 68 4.52 8.09 -17.30
N ASN A 69 3.90 7.51 -18.32
CA ASN A 69 4.30 6.23 -18.88
C ASN A 69 5.45 6.41 -19.88
N ARG A 70 6.12 5.31 -20.22
CA ARG A 70 7.23 5.32 -21.20
C ARG A 70 6.81 5.80 -22.59
N ASP A 71 5.54 5.67 -22.93
CA ASP A 71 4.96 6.13 -24.20
C ASP A 71 4.54 7.62 -24.17
N GLY A 72 4.82 8.34 -23.07
CA GLY A 72 4.44 9.73 -22.86
C GLY A 72 2.99 9.93 -22.42
N SER A 73 2.18 8.87 -22.29
CA SER A 73 0.83 8.99 -21.75
C SER A 73 0.87 9.25 -20.24
N GLN A 74 -0.04 10.08 -19.75
CA GLN A 74 -0.10 10.44 -18.33
C GLN A 74 -1.38 9.90 -17.67
N PHE A 75 -1.25 9.49 -16.41
CA PHE A 75 -2.41 9.13 -15.58
C PHE A 75 -2.24 9.65 -14.16
N GLU A 76 -3.38 9.94 -13.52
CA GLU A 76 -3.41 10.43 -12.15
C GLU A 76 -3.56 9.27 -11.16
N VAL A 77 -2.81 9.34 -10.06
CA VAL A 77 -2.91 8.43 -8.91
C VAL A 77 -2.91 9.23 -7.62
N TYR A 78 -3.36 8.60 -6.54
CA TYR A 78 -3.06 9.07 -5.19
C TYR A 78 -1.83 8.32 -4.69
N ARG A 79 -0.80 9.05 -4.26
CA ARG A 79 0.47 8.50 -3.80
C ARG A 79 0.72 8.88 -2.35
N ALA A 80 1.06 7.89 -1.53
CA ALA A 80 1.59 8.10 -0.19
C ALA A 80 3.07 7.69 -0.15
N GLU A 81 3.94 8.64 0.14
CA GLU A 81 5.32 8.35 0.54
C GLU A 81 5.37 8.24 2.06
N LEU A 82 5.58 7.03 2.56
CA LEU A 82 5.50 6.72 3.97
C LEU A 82 6.85 7.02 4.64
N SER A 83 6.84 7.99 5.56
CA SER A 83 8.02 8.36 6.36
C SER A 83 8.32 7.38 7.50
N SER A 84 7.37 6.50 7.83
CA SER A 84 7.51 5.39 8.79
C SER A 84 6.78 4.15 8.28
N ILE A 85 7.26 2.96 8.65
CA ILE A 85 6.52 1.71 8.43
C ILE A 85 5.21 1.65 9.22
N ASP A 86 5.12 2.38 10.33
CA ASP A 86 3.91 2.42 11.18
C ASP A 86 2.75 3.19 10.52
N HIS A 87 3.01 3.86 9.39
CA HIS A 87 1.96 4.55 8.64
C HIS A 87 1.10 3.63 7.77
N LEU A 88 1.42 2.34 7.76
CA LEU A 88 0.65 1.33 7.08
C LEU A 88 0.24 0.26 8.10
N SER A 89 -1.07 0.05 8.22
CA SER A 89 -1.63 -1.06 8.96
C SER A 89 -2.32 -2.02 7.98
N LEU A 90 -2.04 -3.31 8.12
CA LEU A 90 -2.63 -4.37 7.32
C LEU A 90 -3.53 -5.21 8.23
N VAL A 91 -4.73 -5.50 7.75
CA VAL A 91 -5.68 -6.40 8.40
C VAL A 91 -6.01 -7.50 7.41
N PHE A 92 -5.53 -8.70 7.73
CA PHE A 92 -5.79 -9.92 6.98
C PHE A 92 -7.21 -10.39 7.30
N ALA A 93 -7.99 -10.76 6.28
CA ALA A 93 -9.23 -11.46 6.53
C ALA A 93 -8.91 -12.74 7.33
N GLU A 94 -9.69 -13.04 8.36
CA GLU A 94 -9.58 -14.35 9.00
C GLU A 94 -9.83 -15.42 7.93
N PRO A 95 -9.01 -16.49 7.86
CA PRO A 95 -9.31 -17.60 6.98
C PRO A 95 -10.65 -18.17 7.44
N ASN A 96 -11.73 -17.80 6.73
CA ASN A 96 -13.08 -18.27 7.02
C ASN A 96 -13.02 -19.78 7.24
N GLN A 97 -13.40 -20.20 8.45
CA GLN A 97 -13.78 -21.57 8.76
C GLN A 97 -14.83 -21.99 7.71
N ARG A 98 -14.39 -22.73 6.70
CA ARG A 98 -15.25 -23.41 5.74
C ARG A 98 -15.44 -24.84 6.18
#